data_AF-A0A0R1H0L9-F1
#
_entry.id   AF-A0A0R1H0L9-F1
#
_cell.length_a   1.000
_cell.length_b   1.000
_cell.length_c   1.000
_cell.angle_alpha   90.00
_cell.angle_beta   90.00
_cell.angle_gamma   90.00
#
_symmetry.space_group_name_H-M   'P 1'
#
loop_
_entity.id
_entity.type
_entity.pdbx_description
1 polymer ?
#
loop_
_entity_poly.entity_id
_entity_poly.type
_entity_poly.pdbx_seq_one_letter_code
_entity_poly.pdbx_strand_id
1 'polypeptide(L)'
;MITPAIVQAYVAQKQLDTILQMKAPITVSFLAQGEYNQNFLLTDQQHRQFVFRLNYGTQINVQNQIKYEYKALEFLANSGVTPYPYYLDDTHQYFEQGVLIEEYFVGRPLRYETDLMAAAEIFAKVHRLSINENQTQFFITETRICEDRIREGEQLLKTVWHSTKIKAEQVKLLAQLRDWCVKHQDNAYFAQQPLSFVNTEVNANNFIIGPQHSWLIDWEKPVISNAVQDLTQFLADTTT
;
A
#
# COMPACT_ATOMS: atom_id res chain seq x y z
N MET A 1 10.28 1.51 20.27
CA MET A 1 9.22 2.10 19.42
C MET A 1 9.35 3.61 19.48
N ILE A 2 9.19 4.28 18.34
CA ILE A 2 9.21 5.74 18.27
C ILE A 2 7.94 6.26 18.96
N THR A 3 8.05 7.36 19.70
CA THR A 3 6.94 7.96 20.46
C THR A 3 6.53 9.29 19.84
N PRO A 4 5.29 9.78 20.10
CA PRO A 4 4.85 11.08 19.62
C PRO A 4 5.79 12.23 20.01
N ALA A 5 6.42 12.16 21.20
CA ALA A 5 7.37 13.18 21.66
C ALA A 5 8.64 13.25 20.80
N ILE A 6 9.15 12.09 20.34
CA ILE A 6 10.32 12.04 19.45
C ILE A 6 9.95 12.61 18.07
N VAL A 7 8.78 12.24 17.54
CA VAL A 7 8.27 12.79 16.27
C VAL A 7 8.05 14.31 16.39
N GLN A 8 7.53 14.80 17.52
CA GLN A 8 7.38 16.23 17.79
C GLN A 8 8.71 16.98 17.73
N ALA A 9 9.79 16.40 18.28
CA ALA A 9 11.13 16.98 18.21
C ALA A 9 11.66 17.02 16.78
N TYR A 10 11.42 15.97 15.99
CA TYR A 10 11.76 15.94 14.56
C TYR A 10 11.00 17.02 13.76
N VAL A 11 9.68 17.14 13.97
CA VAL A 11 8.82 18.15 13.34
C VAL A 11 9.36 19.56 13.57
N ALA A 12 9.77 19.88 14.80
CA ALA A 12 10.37 21.16 15.13
C ALA A 12 11.76 21.34 14.50
N GLN A 13 12.63 20.33 14.58
CA GLN A 13 13.99 20.41 14.03
C GLN A 13 14.00 20.60 12.51
N LYS A 14 13.12 19.91 11.79
CA LYS A 14 13.02 19.97 10.33
C LYS A 14 12.13 21.12 9.83
N GLN A 15 11.54 21.91 10.74
CA GLN A 15 10.64 23.02 10.40
C GLN A 15 9.49 22.56 9.49
N LEU A 16 8.89 21.41 9.83
CA LEU A 16 7.84 20.80 9.02
C LEU A 16 6.57 21.64 8.97
N ASP A 17 6.34 22.52 9.95
CA ASP A 17 5.29 23.53 9.90
C ASP A 17 5.43 24.44 8.67
N THR A 18 6.64 24.86 8.35
CA THR A 18 6.91 25.68 7.18
C THR A 18 6.78 24.89 5.88
N ILE A 19 7.35 23.68 5.83
CA ILE A 19 7.33 22.82 4.63
C ILE A 19 5.90 22.40 4.28
N LEU A 20 5.11 21.97 5.27
CA LEU A 20 3.73 21.51 5.10
C LEU A 20 2.72 22.67 5.13
N GLN A 21 3.19 23.90 5.36
CA GLN A 21 2.36 25.10 5.52
C GLN A 21 1.29 24.92 6.61
N MET A 22 1.67 24.30 7.74
CA MET A 22 0.81 24.07 8.89
C MET A 22 0.89 25.22 9.89
N LYS A 23 -0.23 25.55 10.54
CA LYS A 23 -0.26 26.61 11.54
C LYS A 23 0.12 26.09 12.94
N ALA A 24 1.30 26.49 13.42
CA ALA A 24 1.80 26.13 14.74
C ALA A 24 0.89 26.55 15.92
N PRO A 25 0.88 25.82 17.06
CA PRO A 25 1.64 24.60 17.28
C PRO A 25 1.02 23.41 16.55
N ILE A 26 1.90 22.52 16.07
CA ILE A 26 1.52 21.20 15.57
C ILE A 26 1.50 20.25 16.75
N THR A 27 0.42 19.49 16.89
CA THR A 27 0.34 18.37 17.83
C THR A 27 0.59 17.06 17.10
N VAL A 28 1.33 16.16 17.74
CA VAL A 28 1.57 14.80 17.25
C VAL A 28 0.84 13.80 18.15
N SER A 29 0.08 12.88 17.55
CA SER A 29 -0.49 11.72 18.24
C SER A 29 -0.19 10.42 17.50
N PHE A 30 -0.18 9.29 18.21
CA PHE A 30 -0.14 7.98 17.56
C PHE A 30 -1.42 7.77 16.72
N LEU A 31 -1.27 7.22 15.52
CA LEU A 31 -2.39 6.93 14.63
C LEU A 31 -2.61 5.41 14.50
N ALA A 32 -1.61 4.69 13.99
CA ALA A 32 -1.69 3.26 13.75
C ALA A 32 -0.30 2.64 13.62
N GLN A 33 -0.23 1.31 13.68
CA GLN A 33 0.99 0.55 13.43
C GLN A 33 0.63 -0.73 12.69
N GLY A 34 1.27 -0.93 11.53
CA GLY A 34 1.23 -2.18 10.78
C GLY A 34 2.43 -3.08 11.10
N GLU A 35 2.63 -4.12 10.29
CA GLU A 35 3.78 -5.03 10.43
C GLU A 35 5.11 -4.33 10.17
N TYR A 36 5.14 -3.41 9.19
CA TYR A 36 6.36 -2.75 8.71
C TYR A 36 6.33 -1.22 8.81
N ASN A 37 5.24 -0.64 9.32
CA ASN A 37 5.09 0.81 9.40
C ASN A 37 4.52 1.28 10.74
N GLN A 38 4.93 2.49 11.17
CA GLN A 38 4.34 3.19 12.31
C GLN A 38 3.91 4.58 11.88
N ASN A 39 2.64 4.90 12.12
CA ASN A 39 1.98 6.10 11.66
C ASN A 39 1.59 7.00 12.83
N PHE A 40 1.81 8.30 12.65
CA PHE A 40 1.43 9.37 13.57
C PHE A 40 0.56 10.38 12.85
N LEU A 41 -0.32 11.03 13.58
CA LEU A 41 -1.16 12.10 13.07
C LEU A 41 -0.54 13.44 13.47
N LEU A 42 -0.19 14.25 12.49
CA LEU A 42 0.14 15.66 12.68
C LEU A 42 -1.15 16.46 12.57
N THR A 43 -1.45 17.31 13.56
CA THR A 43 -2.62 18.21 13.51
C THR A 43 -2.18 19.62 13.85
N ASP A 44 -2.59 20.59 13.04
CA ASP A 44 -2.31 22.01 13.28
C ASP A 44 -3.45 22.73 14.03
N GLN A 45 -3.28 24.02 14.35
CA GLN A 45 -4.33 24.82 15.02
C GLN A 45 -5.62 25.00 14.22
N GLN A 46 -5.57 24.79 12.90
CA GLN A 46 -6.71 24.91 12.00
C GLN A 46 -7.34 23.54 11.71
N HIS A 47 -6.95 22.50 12.47
CA HIS A 47 -7.38 21.12 12.27
C HIS A 47 -7.00 20.54 10.90
N ARG A 48 -5.97 21.08 10.24
CA ARG A 48 -5.35 20.41 9.09
C ARG A 48 -4.52 19.24 9.58
N GLN A 49 -4.60 18.14 8.86
CA GLN A 49 -4.06 16.86 9.30
C GLN A 49 -3.20 16.21 8.22
N PHE A 50 -2.14 15.52 8.66
CA PHE A 50 -1.24 14.74 7.81
C PHE A 50 -0.84 13.45 8.52
N VAL A 51 -0.57 12.42 7.73
CA VAL A 51 0.03 11.18 8.24
C VAL A 51 1.53 11.30 8.18
N PHE A 52 2.20 11.11 9.32
CA PHE A 52 3.65 10.94 9.42
C PHE A 52 3.95 9.44 9.54
N ARG A 53 4.57 8.87 8.52
CA ARG A 53 4.84 7.44 8.38
C ARG A 53 6.33 7.15 8.51
N LEU A 54 6.65 6.16 9.33
CA LEU A 54 7.98 5.56 9.44
C LEU A 54 7.93 4.13 8.93
N ASN A 55 8.88 3.78 8.06
CA ASN A 55 9.00 2.41 7.53
C ASN A 55 10.15 1.65 8.20
N TYR A 56 9.88 0.42 8.66
CA TYR A 56 10.79 -0.46 9.39
C TYR A 56 11.38 -1.60 8.54
N GLY A 57 10.92 -1.76 7.30
CA GLY A 57 11.39 -2.82 6.42
C GLY A 57 10.60 -2.87 5.13
N THR A 58 10.96 -3.79 4.25
CA THR A 58 10.33 -3.97 2.94
C THR A 58 9.72 -5.35 2.84
N GLN A 59 8.54 -5.44 2.23
CA GLN A 59 7.91 -6.70 1.90
C GLN A 59 8.12 -7.09 0.43
N ILE A 60 8.51 -6.13 -0.42
CA ILE A 60 8.83 -6.34 -1.85
C ILE A 60 10.34 -6.35 -2.12
N ASN A 61 11.15 -6.37 -1.06
CA ASN A 61 12.62 -6.45 -1.10
C ASN A 61 13.29 -5.32 -1.91
N VAL A 62 12.73 -4.11 -1.87
CA VAL A 62 13.35 -2.91 -2.44
C VAL A 62 14.36 -2.30 -1.47
N GLN A 63 15.44 -1.73 -1.98
CA GLN A 63 16.53 -1.19 -1.13
C GLN A 63 16.10 0.00 -0.27
N ASN A 64 15.25 0.88 -0.82
CA ASN A 64 14.75 2.07 -0.12
C ASN A 64 13.22 2.12 -0.24
N GLN A 65 12.58 1.44 0.70
CA GLN A 65 11.12 1.25 0.74
C GLN A 65 10.35 2.56 0.85
N ILE A 66 10.77 3.48 1.74
CA ILE A 66 10.04 4.74 1.93
C ILE A 66 10.08 5.61 0.67
N LYS A 67 11.21 5.61 -0.05
CA LYS A 67 11.36 6.36 -1.29
C LYS A 67 10.56 5.72 -2.42
N TYR A 68 10.52 4.40 -2.46
CA TYR A 68 9.70 3.65 -3.42
C TYR A 68 8.22 4.02 -3.25
N GLU A 69 7.71 3.97 -2.02
CA GLU A 69 6.33 4.36 -1.67
C GLU A 69 6.07 5.84 -1.99
N TYR A 70 6.96 6.76 -1.59
CA TYR A 70 6.83 8.18 -1.93
C TYR A 70 6.73 8.40 -3.45
N LYS A 71 7.60 7.76 -4.24
CA LYS A 71 7.60 7.88 -5.70
C LYS A 71 6.35 7.26 -6.33
N ALA A 72 5.85 6.17 -5.76
CA ALA A 72 4.59 5.57 -6.18
C ALA A 72 3.41 6.51 -5.94
N LEU A 73 3.33 7.12 -4.76
CA LEU A 73 2.29 8.09 -4.42
C LEU A 73 2.38 9.35 -5.29
N GLU A 74 3.57 9.83 -5.66
CA GLU A 74 3.72 10.96 -6.60
C GLU A 74 3.10 10.65 -7.96
N PHE A 75 3.28 9.42 -8.46
CA PHE A 75 2.65 8.98 -9.70
C PHE A 75 1.12 8.81 -9.53
N LEU A 76 0.71 8.16 -8.45
CA LEU A 76 -0.68 7.83 -8.15
C LEU A 76 -1.55 9.04 -7.85
N ALA A 77 -0.98 10.14 -7.33
CA ALA A 77 -1.69 11.38 -7.05
C ALA A 77 -2.45 11.92 -8.28
N ASN A 78 -2.00 11.60 -9.49
CA ASN A 78 -2.69 11.94 -10.74
C ASN A 78 -4.08 11.27 -10.89
N SER A 79 -4.38 10.23 -10.11
CA SER A 79 -5.70 9.59 -10.05
C SER A 79 -6.72 10.41 -9.26
N GLY A 80 -6.26 11.26 -8.34
CA GLY A 80 -7.09 12.02 -7.40
C GLY A 80 -7.82 11.18 -6.34
N VAL A 81 -7.46 9.89 -6.18
CA VAL A 81 -8.10 8.95 -5.24
C VAL A 81 -7.09 8.19 -4.36
N THR A 82 -5.88 8.72 -4.24
CA THR A 82 -4.80 8.20 -3.39
C THR A 82 -4.18 9.34 -2.60
N PRO A 83 -3.46 9.09 -1.50
CA PRO A 83 -2.77 10.14 -0.75
C PRO A 83 -1.79 10.92 -1.63
N TYR A 84 -1.76 12.25 -1.46
CA TYR A 84 -0.67 13.06 -1.96
C TYR A 84 0.56 12.96 -1.02
N PRO A 85 1.77 12.67 -1.51
CA PRO A 85 2.97 12.66 -0.69
C PRO A 85 3.57 14.06 -0.59
N TYR A 86 3.66 14.61 0.62
CA TYR A 86 4.11 15.98 0.88
C TYR A 86 5.60 16.08 1.21
N TYR A 87 6.19 15.04 1.80
CA TYR A 87 7.57 15.09 2.28
C TYR A 87 8.21 13.72 2.32
N LEU A 88 9.51 13.67 2.01
CA LEU A 88 10.38 12.51 2.14
C LEU A 88 11.66 12.89 2.87
N ASP A 89 12.03 12.12 3.89
CA ASP A 89 13.38 12.09 4.45
C ASP A 89 13.87 10.64 4.46
N ASP A 90 14.68 10.30 3.46
CA ASP A 90 15.37 9.01 3.32
C ASP A 90 16.86 9.12 3.68
N THR A 91 17.25 10.14 4.45
CA THR A 91 18.67 10.37 4.82
C THR A 91 19.14 9.48 5.96
N HIS A 92 18.20 8.91 6.73
CA HIS A 92 18.45 8.10 7.92
C HIS A 92 19.32 8.81 8.99
N GLN A 93 19.33 10.15 9.02
CA GLN A 93 20.18 10.92 9.94
C GLN A 93 19.55 11.12 11.32
N TYR A 94 18.23 11.29 11.39
CA TYR A 94 17.52 11.49 12.66
C TYR A 94 16.88 10.19 13.15
N PHE A 95 16.20 9.49 12.23
CA PHE A 95 15.67 8.15 12.45
C PHE A 95 16.52 7.15 11.68
N GLU A 96 16.67 5.94 12.21
CA GLU A 96 17.19 4.82 11.40
C GLU A 96 16.21 4.44 10.28
N GLN A 97 14.92 4.75 10.45
CA GLN A 97 13.86 4.57 9.47
C GLN A 97 13.80 5.76 8.51
N GLY A 98 13.23 5.53 7.33
CA GLY A 98 12.83 6.60 6.43
C GLY A 98 11.49 7.22 6.83
N VAL A 99 11.29 8.50 6.53
CA VAL A 99 10.07 9.26 6.84
C VAL A 99 9.33 9.64 5.56
N LEU A 100 8.03 9.38 5.53
CA LEU A 100 7.07 9.89 4.55
C LEU A 100 6.02 10.73 5.28
N ILE A 101 5.65 11.88 4.72
CA ILE A 101 4.44 12.60 5.14
C ILE A 101 3.48 12.65 3.98
N GLU A 102 2.25 12.21 4.21
CA GLU A 102 1.21 12.10 3.21
C GLU A 102 -0.12 12.68 3.70
N GLU A 103 -1.06 12.82 2.77
CA GLU A 103 -2.40 13.32 3.03
C GLU A 103 -3.17 12.45 4.03
N TYR A 104 -3.89 13.09 4.95
CA TYR A 104 -4.83 12.41 5.84
C TYR A 104 -6.27 12.57 5.33
N PHE A 105 -7.01 11.46 5.26
CA PHE A 105 -8.41 11.46 4.85
C PHE A 105 -9.34 11.16 6.03
N VAL A 106 -10.43 11.94 6.12
CA VAL A 106 -11.52 11.69 7.07
C VAL A 106 -12.57 10.80 6.40
N GLY A 107 -12.87 9.68 7.02
CA GLY A 107 -13.88 8.75 6.54
C GLY A 107 -13.95 7.48 7.37
N ARG A 108 -14.53 6.44 6.78
CA ARG A 108 -14.66 5.10 7.39
C ARG A 108 -14.14 4.03 6.43
N PRO A 109 -13.80 2.83 6.94
CA PRO A 109 -13.58 1.66 6.09
C PRO A 109 -14.75 1.38 5.14
N LEU A 110 -14.44 0.71 4.02
CA LEU A 110 -15.42 0.24 3.05
C LEU A 110 -16.33 -0.82 3.66
N ARG A 111 -17.62 -0.76 3.30
CA ARG A 111 -18.62 -1.80 3.54
C ARG A 111 -19.03 -2.37 2.20
N TYR A 112 -18.80 -3.66 2.00
CA TYR A 112 -19.08 -4.34 0.73
C TYR A 112 -20.56 -4.26 0.35
N GLU A 113 -21.48 -4.16 1.31
CA GLU A 113 -22.91 -4.12 1.03
C GLU A 113 -23.37 -2.78 0.42
N THR A 114 -22.63 -1.69 0.64
CA THR A 114 -23.07 -0.34 0.27
C THR A 114 -22.12 0.43 -0.63
N ASP A 115 -20.81 0.10 -0.62
CA ASP A 115 -19.78 1.00 -1.17
C ASP A 115 -19.06 0.46 -2.42
N LEU A 116 -19.56 -0.63 -3.03
CA LEU A 116 -18.92 -1.22 -4.23
C LEU A 116 -18.75 -0.22 -5.37
N MET A 117 -19.70 0.71 -5.54
CA MET A 117 -19.60 1.76 -6.55
C MET A 117 -18.42 2.70 -6.28
N ALA A 118 -18.19 3.07 -5.01
CA ALA A 118 -17.05 3.91 -4.65
C ALA A 118 -15.72 3.19 -4.92
N ALA A 119 -15.62 1.90 -4.58
CA ALA A 119 -14.44 1.09 -4.90
C ALA A 119 -14.21 0.99 -6.41
N ALA A 120 -15.25 0.72 -7.20
CA ALA A 120 -15.15 0.64 -8.65
C ALA A 120 -14.67 1.95 -9.29
N GLU A 121 -15.15 3.09 -8.80
CA GLU A 121 -14.68 4.41 -9.24
C GLU A 121 -13.21 4.65 -8.91
N ILE A 122 -12.77 4.25 -7.71
CA ILE A 122 -11.38 4.35 -7.29
C ILE A 122 -10.49 3.50 -8.21
N PHE A 123 -10.82 2.21 -8.38
CA PHE A 123 -10.07 1.33 -9.28
C PHE A 123 -10.00 1.86 -10.70
N ALA A 124 -11.14 2.33 -11.24
CA ALA A 124 -11.18 2.88 -12.59
C ALA A 124 -10.25 4.10 -12.75
N LYS A 125 -10.12 4.95 -11.72
CA LYS A 125 -9.23 6.12 -11.74
C LYS A 125 -7.75 5.75 -11.60
N VAL A 126 -7.43 4.75 -10.79
CA VAL A 126 -6.05 4.27 -10.62
C VAL A 126 -5.60 3.48 -11.84
N HIS A 127 -6.37 2.47 -12.25
CA HIS A 127 -5.96 1.50 -13.28
C HIS A 127 -5.93 2.09 -14.69
N ARG A 128 -6.54 3.26 -14.91
CA ARG A 128 -6.46 4.00 -16.18
C ARG A 128 -5.23 4.91 -16.32
N LEU A 129 -4.41 5.04 -15.28
CA LEU A 129 -3.22 5.89 -15.34
C LEU A 129 -2.28 5.37 -16.44
N SER A 130 -1.85 6.25 -17.33
CA SER A 130 -0.93 5.89 -18.41
C SER A 130 0.46 5.62 -17.86
N ILE A 131 0.94 4.39 -18.05
CA ILE A 131 2.27 3.95 -17.65
C ILE A 131 3.21 4.12 -18.84
N ASN A 132 4.33 4.82 -18.62
CA ASN A 132 5.38 4.95 -19.62
C ASN A 132 6.67 4.23 -19.20
N GLU A 133 7.66 4.26 -20.08
CA GLU A 133 8.92 3.55 -19.90
C GLU A 133 9.64 3.94 -18.59
N ASN A 134 9.61 5.21 -18.20
CA ASN A 134 10.25 5.66 -16.96
C ASN A 134 9.61 5.01 -15.74
N GLN A 135 8.29 4.80 -15.72
CA GLN A 135 7.63 4.08 -14.63
C GLN A 135 8.05 2.61 -14.63
N THR A 136 8.06 1.94 -15.78
CA THR A 136 8.45 0.51 -15.86
C THR A 136 9.92 0.25 -15.53
N GLN A 137 10.80 1.25 -15.70
CA GLN A 137 12.21 1.14 -15.31
C GLN A 137 12.41 1.35 -13.80
N PHE A 138 11.54 2.13 -13.15
CA PHE A 138 11.67 2.46 -11.73
C PHE A 138 10.92 1.47 -10.83
N PHE A 139 9.70 1.11 -11.18
CA PHE A 139 8.83 0.25 -10.37
C PHE A 139 8.96 -1.22 -10.76
N ILE A 140 8.72 -2.10 -9.78
CA ILE A 140 8.65 -3.53 -10.04
C ILE A 140 7.52 -3.78 -11.04
N THR A 141 7.82 -4.53 -12.10
CA THR A 141 6.87 -4.86 -13.16
C THR A 141 6.67 -6.37 -13.23
N GLU A 142 5.44 -6.82 -13.02
CA GLU A 142 5.04 -8.22 -13.03
C GLU A 142 4.20 -8.50 -14.28
N THR A 143 4.85 -9.07 -15.30
CA THR A 143 4.21 -9.39 -16.59
C THR A 143 3.73 -10.83 -16.69
N ARG A 144 4.05 -11.67 -15.70
CA ARG A 144 3.67 -13.08 -15.63
C ARG A 144 2.81 -13.34 -14.39
N ILE A 145 1.73 -12.56 -14.28
CA ILE A 145 0.90 -12.43 -13.08
C ILE A 145 0.52 -13.77 -12.43
N CYS A 146 0.14 -14.79 -13.20
CA CYS A 146 -0.22 -16.09 -12.64
C CYS A 146 0.99 -16.77 -11.98
N GLU A 147 2.15 -16.73 -12.61
CA GLU A 147 3.38 -17.31 -12.07
C GLU A 147 3.90 -16.52 -10.88
N ASP A 148 3.83 -15.20 -10.95
CA ASP A 148 4.28 -14.31 -9.90
C ASP A 148 3.44 -14.53 -8.62
N ARG A 149 2.10 -14.62 -8.75
CA ARG A 149 1.21 -14.96 -7.62
C ARG A 149 1.40 -16.38 -7.09
N ILE A 150 1.61 -17.37 -7.96
CA ILE A 150 1.90 -18.76 -7.53
C ILE A 150 3.23 -18.79 -6.75
N ARG A 151 4.26 -18.11 -7.23
CA ARG A 151 5.59 -18.05 -6.59
C ARG A 151 5.53 -17.35 -5.23
N GLU A 152 4.78 -16.26 -5.14
CA GLU A 152 4.53 -15.57 -3.88
C GLU A 152 3.79 -16.47 -2.89
N GLY A 153 2.72 -17.15 -3.33
CA GLY A 153 2.01 -18.13 -2.51
C GLY A 153 2.93 -19.26 -1.99
N GLU A 154 3.81 -19.78 -2.84
CA GLU A 154 4.82 -20.78 -2.44
C GLU A 154 5.82 -20.26 -1.41
N GLN A 155 6.26 -19.00 -1.54
CA GLN A 155 7.14 -18.35 -0.56
C GLN A 155 6.45 -18.25 0.80
N LEU A 156 5.20 -17.79 0.83
CA LEU A 156 4.40 -17.63 2.05
C LEU A 156 4.11 -18.98 2.71
N LEU A 157 3.86 -20.02 1.92
CA LEU A 157 3.54 -21.37 2.41
C LEU A 157 4.78 -22.22 2.74
N LYS A 158 6.00 -21.70 2.55
CA LYS A 158 7.24 -22.44 2.79
C LYS A 158 7.32 -23.09 4.18
N THR A 159 6.84 -22.39 5.21
CA THR A 159 6.82 -22.92 6.59
C THR A 159 5.67 -23.90 6.84
N VAL A 160 4.60 -23.82 6.05
CA VAL A 160 3.42 -24.70 6.12
C VAL A 160 3.75 -26.10 5.62
N TRP A 161 4.57 -26.22 4.57
CA TRP A 161 4.94 -27.49 3.94
C TRP A 161 5.59 -28.51 4.88
N HIS A 162 6.24 -28.03 5.94
CA HIS A 162 6.91 -28.86 6.94
C HIS A 162 6.33 -28.67 8.35
N SER A 163 5.19 -27.98 8.48
CA SER A 163 4.59 -27.69 9.77
C SER A 163 3.90 -28.92 10.35
N THR A 164 4.24 -29.27 11.58
CA THR A 164 3.51 -30.27 12.38
C THR A 164 2.28 -29.67 13.09
N LYS A 165 2.08 -28.35 13.00
CA LYS A 165 0.95 -27.63 13.63
C LYS A 165 -0.30 -27.60 12.74
N ILE A 166 -0.15 -27.93 11.46
CA ILE A 166 -1.23 -27.90 10.46
C ILE A 166 -1.58 -29.35 10.12
N LYS A 167 -2.87 -29.65 9.97
CA LYS A 167 -3.30 -31.03 9.69
C LYS A 167 -2.82 -31.45 8.30
N ALA A 168 -2.39 -32.71 8.17
CA ALA A 168 -1.82 -33.23 6.93
C ALA A 168 -2.80 -33.10 5.74
N GLU A 169 -4.10 -33.24 5.96
CA GLU A 169 -5.11 -33.04 4.92
C GLU A 169 -5.18 -31.60 4.41
N GLN A 170 -4.93 -30.60 5.26
CA GLN A 170 -4.92 -29.18 4.88
C GLN A 170 -3.66 -28.85 4.06
N VAL A 171 -2.51 -29.37 4.46
CA VAL A 171 -1.26 -29.25 3.69
C VAL A 171 -1.42 -29.91 2.30
N LYS A 172 -2.06 -31.08 2.25
CA LYS A 172 -2.37 -31.77 0.99
C LYS A 172 -3.32 -30.96 0.11
N LEU A 173 -4.36 -30.35 0.68
CA LEU A 173 -5.29 -29.48 -0.06
C LEU A 173 -4.56 -28.28 -0.67
N LEU A 174 -3.70 -27.61 0.11
CA LEU A 174 -2.91 -26.47 -0.38
C LEU A 174 -1.97 -26.88 -1.53
N ALA A 175 -1.31 -28.05 -1.42
CA ALA A 175 -0.49 -28.58 -2.52
C ALA A 175 -1.32 -28.87 -3.78
N GLN A 176 -2.52 -29.46 -3.62
CA GLN A 176 -3.43 -29.72 -4.74
C GLN A 176 -3.91 -28.43 -5.41
N LEU A 177 -4.24 -27.39 -4.64
CA LEU A 177 -4.60 -26.07 -5.16
C LEU A 177 -3.44 -25.44 -5.93
N ARG A 178 -2.22 -25.50 -5.37
CA ARG A 178 -1.01 -25.03 -6.04
C ARG A 178 -0.79 -25.73 -7.37
N ASP A 179 -0.83 -27.06 -7.39
CA ASP A 179 -0.66 -27.85 -8.61
C ASP A 179 -1.75 -27.52 -9.65
N TRP A 180 -2.99 -27.30 -9.19
CA TRP A 180 -4.08 -26.84 -10.05
C TRP A 180 -3.78 -25.47 -10.66
N CYS A 181 -3.33 -24.48 -9.88
CA CYS A 181 -2.95 -23.16 -10.38
C CYS A 181 -1.81 -23.25 -11.41
N VAL A 182 -0.77 -24.06 -11.15
CA VAL A 182 0.34 -24.27 -12.08
C VAL A 182 -0.13 -24.91 -13.40
N LYS A 183 -1.10 -25.82 -13.34
CA LYS A 183 -1.64 -26.48 -14.53
C LYS A 183 -2.58 -25.59 -15.35
N HIS A 184 -3.30 -24.66 -14.71
CA HIS A 184 -4.36 -23.85 -15.33
C HIS A 184 -4.02 -22.35 -15.41
N GLN A 185 -2.76 -21.97 -15.21
CA GLN A 185 -2.34 -20.59 -15.41
C GLN A 185 -2.40 -20.18 -16.89
N ASP A 186 -2.70 -18.90 -17.14
CA ASP A 186 -2.79 -18.34 -18.49
C ASP A 186 -2.06 -16.99 -18.59
N ASN A 187 -0.76 -17.02 -18.30
CA ASN A 187 0.10 -15.84 -18.45
C ASN A 187 0.08 -15.28 -19.88
N ALA A 188 -0.12 -16.12 -20.90
CA ALA A 188 -0.17 -15.68 -22.29
C ALA A 188 -1.39 -14.81 -22.57
N TYR A 189 -2.55 -15.15 -21.99
CA TYR A 189 -3.73 -14.29 -22.03
C TYR A 189 -3.49 -12.95 -21.32
N PHE A 190 -2.97 -12.97 -20.10
CA PHE A 190 -2.76 -11.75 -19.32
C PHE A 190 -1.67 -10.83 -19.87
N ALA A 191 -0.65 -11.37 -20.53
CA ALA A 191 0.37 -10.57 -21.22
C ALA A 191 -0.18 -9.69 -22.36
N GLN A 192 -1.37 -10.01 -22.88
CA GLN A 192 -2.05 -9.22 -23.91
C GLN A 192 -2.93 -8.11 -23.34
N GLN A 193 -3.13 -8.09 -22.02
CA GLN A 193 -3.97 -7.11 -21.33
C GLN A 193 -3.13 -5.88 -20.93
N PRO A 194 -3.74 -4.69 -20.79
CA PRO A 194 -3.00 -3.49 -20.40
C PRO A 194 -2.40 -3.64 -19.00
N LEU A 195 -1.22 -3.04 -18.82
CA LEU A 195 -0.61 -2.89 -17.51
C LEU A 195 -1.26 -1.72 -16.76
N SER A 196 -1.37 -1.87 -15.46
CA SER A 196 -1.92 -0.93 -14.50
C SER A 196 -1.02 -0.90 -13.25
N PHE A 197 -1.03 0.23 -12.56
CA PHE A 197 -0.45 0.32 -11.24
C PHE A 197 -1.42 -0.31 -10.26
N VAL A 198 -0.98 -1.30 -9.49
CA VAL A 198 -1.83 -2.09 -8.61
C VAL A 198 -1.35 -2.00 -7.17
N ASN A 199 -2.27 -2.07 -6.21
CA ASN A 199 -1.98 -1.94 -4.79
C ASN A 199 -1.39 -3.23 -4.21
N THR A 200 -1.87 -4.40 -4.65
CA THR A 200 -1.47 -5.76 -4.21
C THR A 200 -1.86 -6.16 -2.78
N GLU A 201 -2.37 -5.24 -1.96
CA GLU A 201 -2.84 -5.51 -0.60
C GLU A 201 -4.24 -4.96 -0.33
N VAL A 202 -5.08 -4.95 -1.38
CA VAL A 202 -6.44 -4.44 -1.30
C VAL A 202 -7.22 -5.17 -0.20
N ASN A 203 -7.72 -4.40 0.75
CA ASN A 203 -8.62 -4.84 1.81
C ASN A 203 -9.59 -3.71 2.17
N ALA A 204 -10.72 -4.03 2.80
CA ALA A 204 -11.76 -3.04 3.11
C ALA A 204 -11.29 -1.88 4.02
N ASN A 205 -10.29 -2.11 4.87
CA ASN A 205 -9.73 -1.10 5.77
C ASN A 205 -8.79 -0.12 5.05
N ASN A 206 -8.25 -0.49 3.90
CA ASN A 206 -7.44 0.39 3.06
C ASN A 206 -8.30 1.37 2.23
N PHE A 207 -9.62 1.24 2.25
CA PHE A 207 -10.51 2.24 1.68
C PHE A 207 -10.95 3.24 2.73
N ILE A 208 -10.83 4.53 2.41
CA ILE A 208 -11.44 5.61 3.20
C ILE A 208 -12.66 6.13 2.46
N ILE A 209 -13.84 5.69 2.89
CA ILE A 209 -15.13 6.16 2.39
C ILE A 209 -15.48 7.46 3.12
N GLY A 210 -15.23 8.58 2.44
CA GLY A 210 -15.56 9.92 2.91
C GLY A 210 -16.96 10.37 2.47
N PRO A 211 -17.43 11.51 3.00
CA PRO A 211 -18.78 12.00 2.72
C PRO A 211 -18.97 12.54 1.29
N GLN A 212 -17.91 13.05 0.65
CA GLN A 212 -17.95 13.57 -0.72
C GLN A 212 -17.02 12.82 -1.68
N HIS A 213 -15.92 12.30 -1.16
CA HIS A 213 -14.88 11.61 -1.92
C HIS A 213 -14.44 10.36 -1.16
N SER A 214 -13.82 9.44 -1.88
CA SER A 214 -13.31 8.19 -1.30
C SER A 214 -11.95 7.88 -1.91
N TRP A 215 -11.12 7.21 -1.13
CA TRP A 215 -9.71 7.01 -1.46
C TRP A 215 -9.27 5.58 -1.14
N LEU A 216 -8.24 5.10 -1.84
CA LEU A 216 -7.49 3.90 -1.51
C LEU A 216 -6.12 4.33 -0.97
N ILE A 217 -5.81 3.88 0.26
CA ILE A 217 -4.57 4.18 0.97
C ILE A 217 -3.67 2.94 1.02
N ASP A 218 -2.55 3.07 1.74
CA ASP A 218 -1.59 2.00 2.01
C ASP A 218 -0.96 1.42 0.75
N TRP A 219 -0.11 2.24 0.13
CA TRP A 219 0.62 1.93 -1.10
C TRP A 219 2.06 1.49 -0.79
N GLU A 220 2.22 0.56 0.16
CA GLU A 220 3.53 0.04 0.58
C GLU A 220 4.13 -0.94 -0.44
N LYS A 221 3.30 -1.69 -1.18
CA LYS A 221 3.75 -2.69 -2.17
C LYS A 221 3.28 -2.49 -3.61
N PRO A 222 3.13 -1.26 -4.14
CA PRO A 222 2.62 -1.13 -5.48
C PRO A 222 3.57 -1.74 -6.50
N VAL A 223 2.98 -2.37 -7.51
CA VAL A 223 3.70 -2.86 -8.68
C VAL A 223 2.96 -2.44 -9.94
N ILE A 224 3.66 -2.48 -11.06
CA ILE A 224 3.04 -2.42 -12.38
C ILE A 224 2.70 -3.86 -12.77
N SER A 225 1.40 -4.17 -12.83
CA SER A 225 0.94 -5.49 -13.25
C SER A 225 -0.41 -5.37 -13.94
N ASN A 226 -1.27 -6.38 -13.83
CA ASN A 226 -2.59 -6.36 -14.38
C ASN A 226 -3.62 -5.97 -13.32
N ALA A 227 -4.59 -5.11 -13.66
CA ALA A 227 -5.69 -4.72 -12.78
C ALA A 227 -6.44 -5.91 -12.13
N VAL A 228 -6.43 -7.07 -12.80
CA VAL A 228 -7.02 -8.32 -12.26
C VAL A 228 -6.44 -8.71 -10.90
N GLN A 229 -5.21 -8.33 -10.57
CA GLN A 229 -4.61 -8.62 -9.27
C GLN A 229 -5.38 -7.95 -8.13
N ASP A 230 -5.56 -6.63 -8.21
CA ASP A 230 -6.34 -5.88 -7.23
C ASP A 230 -7.79 -6.36 -7.19
N LEU A 231 -8.40 -6.59 -8.37
CA LEU A 231 -9.81 -6.98 -8.46
C LEU A 231 -10.07 -8.37 -7.89
N THR A 232 -9.21 -9.35 -8.15
CA THR A 232 -9.37 -10.71 -7.60
C THR A 232 -9.17 -10.75 -6.10
N GLN A 233 -8.24 -9.94 -5.57
CA GLN A 233 -8.05 -9.80 -4.15
C GLN A 233 -9.23 -9.09 -3.47
N PHE A 234 -9.74 -8.01 -4.07
CA PHE A 234 -10.93 -7.31 -3.59
C PHE A 234 -12.17 -8.20 -3.55
N LEU A 235 -12.32 -9.10 -4.52
CA LEU A 235 -13.46 -10.01 -4.61
C LEU A 235 -13.31 -11.27 -3.75
N ALA A 236 -12.14 -11.52 -3.15
CA ALA A 236 -11.93 -12.69 -2.31
C ALA A 236 -12.59 -12.49 -0.95
N ASP A 237 -13.43 -13.46 -0.53
CA ASP A 237 -14.16 -13.40 0.76
C ASP A 237 -13.26 -13.27 1.99
N THR A 238 -11.94 -13.48 1.87
CA THR A 238 -10.97 -13.35 2.96
C THR A 238 -10.43 -11.94 3.16
N THR A 239 -10.79 -10.97 2.31
CA THR A 239 -10.36 -9.57 2.41
C THR A 239 -11.42 -8.65 3.04
N THR A 240 -12.46 -9.26 3.63
CA THR A 240 -13.52 -8.64 4.43
C THR A 240 -13.14 -8.47 5.89
#